data_AF-A0A448ZAA0-F1
#
_entry.id   AF-A0A448ZAA0-F1
#
_cell.length_a   1.000
_cell.length_b   1.000
_cell.length_c   1.000
_cell.angle_alpha   90.00
_cell.angle_beta   90.00
_cell.angle_gamma   90.00
#
_symmetry.space_group_name_H-M   'P 1'
#
loop_
_entity.id
_entity.type
_entity.pdbx_description
1 polymer ?
#
loop_
_entity_poly.entity_id
_entity_poly.type
_entity_poly.pdbx_seq_one_letter_code
_entity_poly.pdbx_strand_id
1 'polypeptide(L)'
;MASLQLSRHARNLGVINSPAVLYKRILKELPRVLMIYDIDMPIEKAKATIRDRFYDNKDVKDHRVQEMLIETGYFALETSMLQHKQKNHLMHFLEGYTTPLEGDRKRLDQDSTILDQFARN
;
A
#
# COMPACT_ATOMS: atom_id res chain seq x y z
N MET A 1 29.22 -20.12 -28.32
CA MET A 1 28.65 -18.86 -27.81
C MET A 1 27.31 -19.07 -27.07
N ALA A 2 27.19 -20.06 -26.18
CA ALA A 2 25.93 -20.39 -25.49
C ALA A 2 25.93 -20.06 -23.98
N SER A 3 27.11 -19.84 -23.38
CA SER A 3 27.26 -19.62 -21.94
C SER A 3 26.92 -18.20 -21.47
N LEU A 4 26.90 -17.21 -22.36
CA LEU A 4 26.60 -15.79 -22.03
C LEU A 4 25.11 -15.49 -21.86
N GLN A 5 24.22 -16.40 -22.29
CA GLN A 5 22.77 -16.22 -22.11
C GLN A 5 22.24 -16.82 -20.81
N LEU A 6 22.95 -17.78 -20.21
CA LEU A 6 22.58 -18.41 -18.94
C LEU A 6 22.54 -17.40 -17.78
N SER A 7 23.49 -16.47 -17.72
CA SER A 7 23.52 -15.40 -16.70
C SER A 7 22.49 -14.29 -16.94
N ARG A 8 22.01 -14.11 -18.17
CA ARG A 8 20.86 -13.25 -18.50
C ARG A 8 19.54 -13.94 -18.16
N HIS A 9 19.43 -15.24 -18.42
CA HIS A 9 18.30 -16.06 -18.03
C HIS A 9 18.21 -16.31 -16.53
N ALA A 10 19.33 -16.41 -15.80
CA ALA A 10 19.36 -16.48 -14.34
C ALA A 10 18.91 -15.17 -13.67
N ARG A 11 19.16 -14.02 -14.31
CA ARG A 11 18.56 -12.73 -13.92
C ARG A 11 17.08 -12.62 -14.30
N ASN A 12 16.66 -13.21 -15.43
CA ASN A 12 15.24 -13.34 -15.81
C ASN A 12 14.49 -14.42 -15.02
N LEU A 13 15.20 -15.33 -14.35
CA LEU A 13 14.70 -16.19 -13.27
C LEU A 13 14.58 -15.38 -11.96
N GLY A 14 14.55 -14.05 -12.06
CA GLY A 14 13.94 -13.20 -11.06
C GLY A 14 12.57 -13.80 -10.73
N VAL A 15 12.41 -14.13 -9.45
CA VAL A 15 11.17 -14.59 -8.86
C VAL A 15 10.03 -13.86 -9.56
N ILE A 16 9.10 -14.61 -10.18
CA ILE A 16 7.93 -14.05 -10.87
C ILE A 16 7.02 -13.46 -9.77
N ASN A 17 7.46 -12.35 -9.19
CA ASN A 17 6.77 -11.57 -8.18
C ASN A 17 5.76 -10.71 -8.95
N SER A 18 4.75 -11.39 -9.49
CA SER A 18 3.66 -10.71 -10.18
C SER A 18 2.89 -9.85 -9.17
N PRO A 19 2.49 -8.62 -9.52
CA PRO A 19 1.60 -7.80 -8.69
C PRO A 19 0.33 -8.56 -8.27
N ALA A 20 -0.17 -9.45 -9.13
CA ALA A 20 -1.34 -10.28 -8.85
C ALA A 20 -1.09 -11.31 -7.75
N VAL A 21 0.13 -11.84 -7.64
CA VAL A 21 0.51 -12.79 -6.58
C VAL A 21 0.59 -12.07 -5.23
N LEU A 22 1.24 -10.90 -5.20
CA LEU A 22 1.28 -10.05 -4.01
C LEU A 22 -0.13 -9.68 -3.55
N TYR A 23 -0.98 -9.22 -4.47
CA TYR A 23 -2.37 -8.86 -4.17
C TYR A 23 -3.14 -10.02 -3.52
N LYS A 24 -3.06 -11.23 -4.10
CA LYS A 24 -3.72 -12.42 -3.54
C LYS A 24 -3.19 -12.78 -2.15
N ARG A 25 -1.89 -12.64 -1.90
CA ARG A 25 -1.28 -12.90 -0.58
C ARG A 25 -1.78 -11.90 0.46
N ILE A 26 -1.81 -10.61 0.12
CA ILE A 26 -2.35 -9.56 1.00
C ILE A 26 -3.81 -9.86 1.34
N LEU A 27 -4.65 -10.16 0.35
CA LEU A 27 -6.07 -10.46 0.59
C LEU A 27 -6.29 -11.68 1.50
N LYS A 28 -5.39 -12.67 1.45
CA LYS A 28 -5.47 -13.86 2.30
C LYS A 28 -5.14 -13.55 3.75
N GLU A 29 -4.13 -12.72 3.99
CA GLU A 29 -3.70 -12.35 5.35
C GLU A 29 -4.53 -11.20 5.95
N LEU A 30 -5.27 -10.45 5.12
CA LEU A 30 -6.03 -9.27 5.55
C LEU A 30 -6.98 -9.53 6.75
N PRO A 31 -7.81 -10.60 6.79
CA PRO A 31 -8.68 -10.84 7.95
C PRO A 31 -7.90 -11.05 9.24
N ARG A 32 -6.73 -11.69 9.15
CA ARG A 32 -5.84 -11.92 10.29
C ARG A 32 -5.22 -10.62 10.79
N VAL A 33 -4.80 -9.74 9.86
CA VAL A 33 -4.29 -8.40 10.21
C VAL A 33 -5.38 -7.58 10.90
N LEU A 34 -6.60 -7.53 10.36
CA LEU A 34 -7.71 -6.79 10.99
C LEU A 34 -8.01 -7.28 12.41
N MET A 35 -7.95 -8.59 12.63
CA MET A 35 -8.14 -9.20 13.96
C MET A 35 -7.00 -8.86 14.93
N ILE A 36 -5.74 -8.93 14.48
CA ILE A 36 -4.57 -8.62 15.31
C ILE A 36 -4.60 -7.18 15.82
N TYR A 37 -5.05 -6.25 14.96
CA TYR A 37 -5.05 -4.82 15.26
C TYR A 37 -6.40 -4.30 15.77
N ASP A 38 -7.38 -5.18 15.96
CA ASP A 38 -8.72 -4.85 16.44
C ASP A 38 -9.34 -3.70 15.63
N ILE A 39 -9.27 -3.81 14.29
CA ILE A 39 -9.79 -2.79 13.37
C ILE A 39 -11.24 -3.14 13.02
N ASP A 40 -12.18 -2.30 13.46
CA ASP A 40 -13.61 -2.43 13.18
C ASP A 40 -13.96 -1.89 11.79
N MET A 41 -13.39 -2.51 10.75
CA MET A 41 -13.69 -2.20 9.36
C MET A 41 -14.25 -3.44 8.66
N PRO A 42 -15.34 -3.30 7.87
CA PRO A 42 -15.82 -4.39 7.04
C PRO A 42 -14.72 -4.89 6.10
N ILE A 43 -14.51 -6.21 6.06
CA ILE A 43 -13.47 -6.83 5.24
C ILE A 43 -13.57 -6.39 3.77
N GLU A 44 -14.79 -6.30 3.23
CA GLU A 44 -15.02 -5.86 1.85
C GLU A 44 -14.56 -4.41 1.60
N LYS A 45 -14.73 -3.51 2.58
CA LYS A 45 -14.23 -2.14 2.50
C LYS A 45 -12.70 -2.13 2.48
N ALA A 46 -12.06 -2.90 3.37
CA ALA A 46 -10.60 -3.02 3.40
C ALA A 46 -10.04 -3.61 2.09
N LYS A 47 -10.69 -4.62 1.52
CA LYS A 47 -10.31 -5.19 0.22
C LYS A 47 -10.43 -4.17 -0.91
N ALA A 48 -11.48 -3.35 -0.90
CA ALA A 48 -11.70 -2.28 -1.88
C ALA A 48 -10.58 -1.23 -1.77
N THR A 49 -10.27 -0.76 -0.56
CA THR A 49 -9.17 0.21 -0.38
C THR A 49 -7.83 -0.36 -0.89
N ILE A 50 -7.51 -1.61 -0.56
CA ILE A 50 -6.26 -2.24 -1.04
C ILE A 50 -6.27 -2.31 -2.56
N ARG A 51 -7.40 -2.65 -3.18
CA ARG A 51 -7.54 -2.65 -4.63
C ARG A 51 -7.24 -1.27 -5.22
N ASP A 52 -7.83 -0.21 -4.67
CA ASP A 52 -7.64 1.16 -5.15
C ASP A 52 -6.15 1.56 -5.06
N ARG A 53 -5.48 1.25 -3.93
CA ARG A 53 -4.03 1.48 -3.76
C ARG A 53 -3.15 0.75 -4.78
N PHE A 54 -3.54 -0.45 -5.20
CA PHE A 54 -2.84 -1.15 -6.27
C PHE A 54 -3.03 -0.44 -7.62
N TYR A 55 -4.23 0.08 -7.88
CA TYR A 55 -4.53 0.81 -9.12
C TYR A 55 -3.97 2.23 -9.14
N ASP A 56 -3.70 2.87 -7.99
CA ASP A 56 -2.99 4.16 -7.91
C ASP A 56 -1.63 4.10 -8.65
N ASN A 57 -1.00 2.93 -8.69
CA ASN A 57 0.30 2.71 -9.30
C ASN A 57 0.23 2.04 -10.69
N LYS A 58 -0.97 1.96 -11.30
CA LYS A 58 -1.16 1.24 -12.59
C LYS A 58 -0.39 1.86 -13.75
N ASP A 59 -0.13 3.16 -13.71
CA ASP A 59 0.45 3.92 -14.81
C ASP A 59 1.99 3.87 -14.82
N VAL A 60 2.60 3.22 -13.82
CA VAL A 60 4.05 3.04 -13.71
C VAL A 60 4.53 2.07 -14.80
N LYS A 61 5.31 2.58 -15.75
CA LYS A 61 5.85 1.81 -16.89
C LYS A 61 7.25 1.27 -16.66
N ASP A 62 8.04 1.89 -15.78
CA ASP A 62 9.40 1.43 -15.50
C ASP A 62 9.37 0.14 -14.68
N HIS A 63 9.94 -0.92 -15.26
CA HIS A 63 10.01 -2.23 -14.65
C HIS A 63 10.74 -2.23 -13.30
N ARG A 64 11.80 -1.42 -13.15
CA ARG A 64 12.56 -1.36 -11.88
C ARG A 64 11.72 -0.77 -10.75
N VAL A 65 10.89 0.22 -11.09
CA VAL A 65 9.98 0.83 -10.13
C VAL A 65 8.87 -0.17 -9.77
N GLN A 66 8.36 -0.92 -10.74
CA GLN A 66 7.39 -1.99 -10.47
C GLN A 66 7.97 -3.04 -9.51
N GLU A 67 9.16 -3.55 -9.77
CA GLU A 67 9.84 -4.51 -8.88
C GLU A 67 10.01 -3.94 -7.47
N MET A 68 10.51 -2.70 -7.35
CA MET A 68 10.67 -2.03 -6.07
C MET A 68 9.33 -1.86 -5.32
N LEU A 69 8.25 -1.51 -6.02
CA LEU A 69 6.91 -1.40 -5.43
C LEU A 69 6.40 -2.75 -4.92
N ILE A 70 6.66 -3.84 -5.65
CA ILE A 70 6.27 -5.18 -5.24
C ILE A 70 7.04 -5.61 -3.97
N GLU A 71 8.36 -5.40 -3.94
CA GLU A 71 9.17 -5.68 -2.76
C GLU A 71 8.77 -4.84 -1.55
N THR A 72 8.46 -3.55 -1.77
CA THR A 72 7.92 -2.66 -0.72
C THR A 72 6.59 -3.17 -0.19
N GLY A 73 5.72 -3.71 -1.05
CA GLY A 73 4.46 -4.32 -0.66
C GLY A 73 4.64 -5.60 0.17
N TYR A 74 5.60 -6.45 -0.18
CA TYR A 74 5.96 -7.63 0.63
C TYR A 74 6.50 -7.23 2.01
N PHE A 75 7.39 -6.24 2.06
CA PHE A 75 7.91 -5.70 3.30
C PHE A 75 6.80 -5.10 4.18
N ALA A 76 5.85 -4.37 3.58
CA ALA A 76 4.70 -3.83 4.30
C ALA A 76 3.79 -4.93 4.88
N LEU A 77 3.57 -6.01 4.13
CA LEU A 77 2.84 -7.18 4.62
C LEU A 77 3.56 -7.84 5.80
N GLU A 78 4.85 -8.11 5.66
CA GLU A 78 5.67 -8.75 6.70
C GLU A 78 5.70 -7.90 7.99
N THR A 79 5.96 -6.60 7.87
CA THR A 79 5.97 -5.69 9.04
C THR A 79 4.62 -5.56 9.73
N SER A 80 3.52 -5.69 8.98
CA SER A 80 2.16 -5.72 9.56
C SER A 80 1.90 -7.05 10.28
N MET A 81 2.37 -8.17 9.73
CA MET A 81 2.21 -9.50 10.33
C MET A 81 3.07 -9.68 11.58
N LEU A 82 4.29 -9.14 11.59
CA LEU A 82 5.21 -9.15 12.73
C LEU A 82 4.89 -8.09 13.79
N GLN A 83 3.79 -7.34 13.63
CA GLN A 83 3.38 -6.29 14.58
C GLN A 83 4.41 -5.17 14.77
N HIS A 84 5.29 -4.94 13.79
CA HIS A 84 6.22 -3.80 13.81
C HIS A 84 5.50 -2.47 13.55
N LYS A 85 4.32 -2.52 12.92
CA LYS A 85 3.42 -1.37 12.75
C LYS A 85 2.43 -1.31 13.92
N GLN A 86 2.00 -0.10 14.29
CA GLN A 86 0.89 0.12 15.24
C GLN A 86 -0.44 0.30 14.50
N LYS A 87 -1.57 0.10 15.22
CA LYS A 87 -2.95 0.26 14.70
C LYS A 87 -3.16 1.54 13.90
N ASN A 88 -2.71 2.69 14.42
CA ASN A 88 -2.85 3.99 13.75
C ASN A 88 -2.24 4.02 12.34
N HIS A 89 -1.11 3.33 12.12
CA HIS A 89 -0.48 3.29 10.79
C HIS A 89 -1.37 2.55 9.77
N LEU A 90 -2.03 1.47 10.19
CA LEU A 90 -2.94 0.70 9.34
C LEU A 90 -4.25 1.45 9.11
N MET A 91 -4.79 2.11 10.15
CA MET A 91 -5.96 2.96 10.01
C MET A 91 -5.72 4.09 9.00
N HIS A 92 -4.57 4.77 9.08
CA HIS A 92 -4.19 5.79 8.09
C HIS A 92 -4.05 5.23 6.68
N PHE A 93 -3.56 3.99 6.54
CA PHE A 93 -3.46 3.35 5.23
C PHE A 93 -4.84 3.01 4.65
N LEU A 94 -5.77 2.50 5.47
CA LEU A 94 -7.09 2.00 5.07
C LEU A 94 -8.17 3.08 4.93
N GLU A 95 -8.13 4.13 5.75
CA GLU A 95 -9.15 5.20 5.79
C GLU A 95 -8.63 6.54 5.29
N GLY A 96 -7.31 6.67 5.09
CA GLY A 96 -6.69 7.97 4.87
C GLY A 96 -6.66 8.82 6.13
N TYR A 97 -6.49 10.13 5.96
CA TYR A 97 -6.51 11.10 7.07
C TYR A 97 -7.93 11.59 7.40
N THR A 98 -8.94 10.73 7.26
CA THR A 98 -10.35 11.12 7.32
C THR A 98 -10.93 11.11 8.74
N THR A 99 -10.24 10.54 9.73
CA THR A 99 -10.65 10.70 11.14
C THR A 99 -10.23 12.10 11.60
N PRO A 100 -11.18 13.01 11.89
CA PRO A 100 -10.84 14.31 12.42
C PRO A 100 -10.32 14.09 13.84
N LEU A 101 -9.00 14.10 14.02
CA LEU A 101 -8.46 14.46 15.33
C LEU A 101 -9.00 15.87 15.60
N GLU A 102 -9.56 16.11 16.78
CA GLU A 102 -10.29 17.32 17.23
C GLU A 102 -9.59 18.69 16.97
N GLY A 103 -8.39 18.70 16.37
CA GLY A 103 -7.67 19.84 15.83
C GLY A 103 -7.91 20.17 14.36
N ASP A 104 -9.09 19.88 13.81
CA ASP A 104 -9.47 20.05 12.39
C ASP A 104 -9.45 21.49 11.84
N ARG A 105 -8.99 22.46 12.63
CA ARG A 105 -9.07 23.89 12.26
C ARG A 105 -7.99 24.34 11.27
N LYS A 106 -7.12 23.45 10.79
CA LYS A 106 -5.94 23.83 10.01
C LYS A 106 -5.51 22.85 8.92
N ARG A 107 -6.31 21.85 8.51
CA ARG A 107 -5.90 20.94 7.41
C ARG A 107 -6.42 21.45 6.08
N LEU A 108 -5.56 21.43 5.06
CA LEU A 108 -5.93 21.72 3.68
C LEU A 108 -6.25 20.39 3.03
N ASP A 109 -7.53 20.19 2.75
CA ASP A 109 -7.98 19.05 1.96
C ASP A 109 -7.90 19.37 0.47
N GLN A 110 -8.05 18.34 -0.37
CA GLN A 110 -8.08 18.48 -1.83
C GLN A 110 -9.15 19.49 -2.29
N ASP A 111 -10.24 19.61 -1.52
CA ASP A 111 -11.37 20.50 -1.76
C ASP A 111 -11.25 21.88 -1.07
N SER A 112 -10.12 22.15 -0.41
CA SER A 112 -9.93 23.41 0.31
C SER A 112 -9.90 24.61 -0.64
N THR A 113 -10.67 25.64 -0.29
CA THR A 113 -10.73 26.86 -1.11
C THR A 113 -9.42 27.61 -1.01
N ILE A 114 -9.06 28.36 -2.07
CA ILE A 114 -7.94 29.30 -2.05
C ILE A 114 -8.04 30.25 -0.83
N LEU A 115 -9.25 30.67 -0.45
CA LEU A 115 -9.48 31.50 0.74
C LEU A 115 -9.09 30.80 2.05
N ASP A 116 -9.41 29.50 2.18
CA ASP A 116 -9.05 28.70 3.35
C ASP A 116 -7.52 28.51 3.46
N GLN A 117 -6.83 28.48 2.30
CA GLN A 117 -5.36 28.47 2.22
C GLN A 117 -4.75 29.78 2.71
N PHE A 118 -5.33 30.92 2.34
CA PHE A 118 -4.84 32.24 2.73
C PHE A 118 -5.17 32.61 4.18
N ALA A 119 -6.30 32.16 4.73
CA ALA A 119 -6.71 32.44 6.11
C ALA A 119 -5.80 31.82 7.19
N ARG A 120 -4.79 31.05 6.79
CA ARG A 120 -3.84 30.35 7.65
C ARG A 120 -2.53 31.13 7.90
N ASN A 121 -2.26 32.18 7.12
CA ASN A 121 -1.05 33.03 7.26
C ASN A 121 -1.24 34.15 8.29
#